data_AF-A0A0A0BQ00-F1
#
_entry.id   AF-A0A0A0BQ00-F1
#
_cell.length_a   1.000
_cell.length_b   1.000
_cell.length_c   1.000
_cell.angle_alpha   90.00
_cell.angle_beta   90.00
_cell.angle_gamma   90.00
#
_symmetry.space_group_name_H-M   'P 1'
#
loop_
_entity.id
_entity.type
_entity.pdbx_description
1 polymer ?
#
loop_
_entity_poly.entity_id
_entity_poly.type
_entity_poly.pdbx_seq_one_letter_code
_entity_poly.pdbx_strand_id
1 'polypeptide(L)'
;MTTLDAGPAHERATSVVLHGLHPLDGHEVTWKVTPLPQDRRGHVTFLVQRAEGHVDGEQAWSCTDKETFVLSGEGVRELVRRVSSTSRIGSSR
;
A
#
# COMPACT_ATOMS: atom_id res chain seq x y z
N MET A 1 -29.07 20.91 -24.19
CA MET A 1 -27.98 21.61 -23.47
C MET A 1 -27.81 20.95 -22.12
N THR A 2 -26.95 19.93 -22.04
CA THR A 2 -26.37 19.46 -20.77
C THR A 2 -25.00 18.89 -21.12
N THR A 3 -23.97 19.72 -20.97
CA THR A 3 -22.56 19.32 -21.08
C THR A 3 -22.26 18.39 -19.91
N LEU A 4 -21.99 17.12 -20.17
CA LEU A 4 -21.30 16.24 -19.24
C LEU A 4 -19.84 16.69 -19.22
N ASP A 5 -19.55 17.63 -18.33
CA ASP A 5 -18.20 18.11 -18.07
C ASP A 5 -17.36 16.93 -17.55
N ALA A 6 -16.33 16.60 -18.32
CA ALA A 6 -15.39 15.55 -18.02
C ALA A 6 -14.55 15.98 -16.81
N GLY A 7 -14.89 15.47 -15.62
CA GLY A 7 -13.99 15.49 -14.48
C GLY A 7 -12.65 14.85 -14.88
N PRO A 8 -11.50 15.38 -14.39
CA PRO A 8 -10.19 14.94 -14.85
C PRO A 8 -10.07 13.43 -14.65
N ALA A 9 -9.59 12.78 -15.71
CA ALA A 9 -9.37 11.35 -15.77
C ALA A 9 -8.76 10.87 -14.45
N HIS A 10 -9.49 10.02 -13.72
CA HIS A 10 -8.90 9.14 -12.74
C HIS A 10 -7.89 8.28 -13.52
N GLU A 11 -6.64 8.74 -13.60
CA GLU A 11 -5.52 7.86 -13.86
C GLU A 11 -5.73 6.66 -12.94
N ARG A 12 -5.93 5.48 -13.54
CA ARG A 12 -6.17 4.23 -12.82
C ARG A 12 -5.10 4.12 -11.76
N ALA A 13 -5.45 4.47 -10.53
CA ALA A 13 -4.56 4.45 -9.39
C ALA A 13 -4.19 2.98 -9.16
N THR A 14 -3.07 2.56 -9.75
CA THR A 14 -2.59 1.19 -9.64
C THR A 14 -2.13 0.98 -8.22
N SER A 15 -2.81 0.10 -7.49
CA SER A 15 -2.36 -0.30 -6.18
C SER A 15 -1.01 -0.99 -6.29
N VAL A 16 -0.10 -0.68 -5.37
CA VAL A 16 1.21 -1.32 -5.27
C VAL A 16 1.15 -2.36 -4.16
N VAL A 17 1.69 -3.54 -4.43
CA VAL A 17 1.86 -4.61 -3.43
C VAL A 17 3.33 -4.70 -3.05
N LEU A 18 3.61 -4.76 -1.75
CA LEU A 18 4.93 -4.86 -1.18
C LEU A 18 5.00 -6.10 -0.30
N HIS A 19 6.06 -6.88 -0.45
CA HIS A 19 6.35 -8.03 0.39
C HIS A 19 7.60 -7.76 1.21
N GLY A 20 7.62 -8.21 2.45
CA GLY A 20 8.81 -8.15 3.28
C GLY A 20 8.56 -8.70 4.67
N LEU A 21 9.40 -8.29 5.62
CA LEU A 21 9.28 -8.73 7.01
C LEU A 21 8.70 -7.64 7.88
N HIS A 22 7.93 -8.04 8.90
CA HIS A 22 7.42 -7.14 9.93
C HIS A 22 8.60 -6.48 10.64
N PRO A 23 8.63 -5.14 10.75
CA PRO A 23 9.82 -4.43 11.25
C PRO A 23 10.09 -4.64 12.74
N LEU A 24 9.11 -5.15 13.51
CA LEU A 24 9.28 -5.42 14.94
C LEU A 24 9.63 -6.89 15.21
N ASP A 25 8.97 -7.82 14.52
CA ASP A 25 8.97 -9.24 14.91
C ASP A 25 9.56 -10.17 13.83
N GLY A 26 9.84 -9.63 12.63
CA GLY A 26 10.58 -10.34 11.59
C GLY A 26 9.81 -11.42 10.83
N HIS A 27 8.52 -11.62 11.07
CA HIS A 27 7.69 -12.53 10.26
C HIS A 27 7.29 -11.91 8.92
N GLU A 28 6.93 -12.74 7.95
CA GLU A 28 6.53 -12.27 6.63
C GLU A 28 5.22 -11.48 6.68
N VAL A 29 5.16 -10.41 5.89
CA VAL A 29 3.98 -9.55 5.73
C VAL A 29 3.84 -9.09 4.29
N THR A 30 2.59 -8.96 3.85
CA THR A 30 2.23 -8.32 2.59
C THR A 30 1.47 -7.02 2.84
N TRP A 31 1.89 -5.95 2.17
CA TRP A 31 1.24 -4.64 2.21
C TRP A 31 0.64 -4.30 0.85
N LYS A 32 -0.61 -3.84 0.79
CA LYS A 32 -1.22 -3.24 -0.41
C LYS A 32 -1.46 -1.76 -0.17
N VAL A 33 -0.93 -0.94 -1.05
CA VAL A 33 -0.99 0.52 -1.00
C VAL A 33 -1.82 1.01 -2.17
N THR A 34 -2.99 1.60 -1.88
CA THR A 34 -3.91 2.12 -2.88
C THR A 34 -4.02 3.64 -2.71
N PRO A 35 -3.72 4.43 -3.75
CA PRO A 35 -3.93 5.87 -3.69
C PRO A 35 -5.41 6.18 -3.47
N LEU A 36 -5.70 7.12 -2.57
CA LEU A 36 -7.04 7.68 -2.42
C LEU A 36 -7.16 8.96 -3.25
N PRO A 37 -8.40 9.36 -3.63
CA PRO A 37 -8.63 10.65 -4.26
C PRO A 37 -8.03 11.78 -3.42
N GLN A 38 -7.33 12.70 -4.08
CA GLN A 38 -6.74 13.85 -3.42
C GLN A 38 -7.82 14.68 -2.71
N ASP A 39 -7.56 15.11 -1.48
CA ASP A 39 -8.52 15.92 -0.76
C ASP A 39 -8.61 17.35 -1.35
N ARG A 40 -9.61 18.13 -0.91
CA ARG A 40 -9.83 19.50 -1.38
C ARG A 40 -8.67 20.47 -1.08
N ARG A 41 -7.72 20.07 -0.22
CA ARG A 41 -6.53 20.86 0.15
C ARG A 41 -5.28 20.43 -0.63
N GLY A 42 -5.40 19.42 -1.49
CA GLY A 42 -4.28 18.93 -2.29
C GLY A 42 -3.46 17.84 -1.60
N HIS A 43 -3.90 17.31 -0.46
CA HIS A 43 -3.17 16.26 0.24
C HIS A 43 -3.47 14.90 -0.39
N VAL A 44 -2.38 14.20 -0.74
CA VAL A 44 -2.43 12.82 -1.22
C VAL A 44 -2.38 11.89 -0.02
N THR A 45 -3.39 11.03 0.09
CA THR A 45 -3.47 9.98 1.11
C THR A 45 -3.58 8.62 0.44
N PHE A 46 -3.24 7.58 1.18
CA PHE A 46 -3.19 6.21 0.71
C PHE A 46 -3.91 5.31 1.69
N LEU A 47 -4.77 4.43 1.17
CA LEU A 47 -5.27 3.29 1.89
C LEU A 47 -4.16 2.24 1.91
N VAL A 48 -3.73 1.87 3.11
CA VAL A 48 -2.70 0.86 3.32
C VAL A 48 -3.34 -0.30 4.04
N GLN A 49 -3.23 -1.49 3.46
CA GLN A 49 -3.72 -2.72 4.04
C GLN A 49 -2.54 -3.65 4.31
N ARG A 50 -2.48 -4.25 5.50
CA ARG A 50 -1.47 -5.24 5.89
C ARG A 50 -2.13 -6.59 6.08
N ALA A 51 -1.53 -7.62 5.50
CA ALA A 51 -1.83 -9.01 5.78
C ALA A 51 -0.59 -9.70 6.37
N GLU A 52 -0.81 -10.62 7.29
CA GLU A 52 0.23 -11.51 7.79
C GLU A 52 0.57 -12.58 6.75
N GLY A 53 1.86 -12.91 6.66
CA GLY A 53 2.39 -13.87 5.70
C GLY A 53 2.61 -13.30 4.30
N HIS A 54 3.11 -14.17 3.42
CA HIS A 54 3.24 -13.89 2.00
C HIS A 54 1.93 -14.16 1.26
N VAL A 55 1.27 -13.12 0.77
CA VAL A 55 0.00 -13.21 0.03
C VAL A 55 0.19 -12.81 -1.42
N ASP A 56 -0.03 -13.77 -2.33
CA ASP A 56 0.05 -13.57 -3.78
C ASP A 56 -1.30 -13.69 -4.47
N GLY A 57 -1.59 -12.75 -5.36
CA GLY A 57 -2.79 -12.73 -6.20
C GLY A 57 -4.04 -12.17 -5.51
N GLU A 58 -4.94 -11.61 -6.32
CA GLU A 58 -6.13 -10.89 -5.84
C GLU A 58 -7.13 -11.79 -5.09
N GLN A 59 -7.23 -13.07 -5.45
CA GLN A 59 -8.14 -14.01 -4.78
C GLN A 59 -7.66 -14.35 -3.37
N ALA A 60 -6.37 -14.65 -3.20
CA ALA A 60 -5.79 -14.88 -1.89
C ALA A 60 -5.91 -13.60 -1.04
N TRP A 61 -5.57 -12.44 -1.62
CA TRP A 61 -5.75 -11.16 -0.97
C TRP A 61 -7.18 -10.97 -0.46
N SER A 62 -8.20 -11.26 -1.25
CA SER A 62 -9.60 -11.05 -0.86
C SER A 62 -10.04 -11.87 0.36
N CYS A 63 -9.45 -13.04 0.58
CA CYS A 63 -9.84 -13.96 1.66
C CYS A 63 -8.99 -13.83 2.94
N THR A 64 -7.86 -13.11 2.90
CA THR A 64 -6.99 -12.93 4.08
C THR A 64 -7.51 -11.83 5.00
N ASP A 65 -7.37 -12.00 6.31
CA ASP A 65 -7.61 -10.92 7.27
C ASP A 65 -6.61 -9.77 7.08
N LYS A 66 -7.10 -8.53 7.15
CA LYS A 66 -6.29 -7.34 6.89
C LYS A 66 -6.48 -6.29 7.96
N GLU A 67 -5.38 -5.76 8.45
CA GLU A 67 -5.39 -4.48 9.14
C GLU A 67 -5.37 -3.34 8.11
N THR A 68 -6.12 -2.27 8.37
CA THR A 68 -6.30 -1.17 7.44
C THR A 68 -5.93 0.16 8.09
N PHE A 69 -5.12 0.94 7.37
CA PHE A 69 -4.60 2.24 7.79
C PHE A 69 -4.81 3.26 6.67
N VAL A 70 -4.89 4.54 7.04
CA VAL A 70 -4.80 5.64 6.08
C VAL A 70 -3.52 6.42 6.38
N LEU A 71 -2.62 6.48 5.40
CA LEU A 71 -1.33 7.16 5.54
C LEU A 71 -1.23 8.35 4.58
N SER A 72 -0.48 9.36 5.00
CA SER A 72 0.00 10.41 4.09
C SER A 72 1.07 9.85 3.15
N GLY A 73 1.40 10.60 2.10
CA GLY A 73 2.52 10.24 1.23
C GLY A 73 3.86 10.10 1.97
N GLU A 74 4.09 10.86 3.04
CA GLU A 74 5.27 10.69 3.90
C GLU A 74 5.24 9.35 4.66
N GLY A 75 4.08 8.99 5.23
CA GLY A 75 3.90 7.71 5.91
C GLY A 75 4.15 6.50 4.99
N VAL A 76 3.69 6.57 3.73
CA VAL A 76 3.96 5.51 2.74
C VAL A 76 5.44 5.43 2.38
N ARG A 77 6.15 6.56 2.22
CA ARG A 77 7.59 6.56 1.94
C ARG A 77 8.37 5.90 3.07
N GLU A 78 8.02 6.20 4.31
CA GLU A 78 8.65 5.59 5.48
C GLU A 78 8.35 4.09 5.57
N LEU A 79 7.12 3.67 5.26
CA LEU A 79 6.76 2.25 5.16
C LEU A 79 7.63 1.51 4.14
N VAL A 80 7.72 2.04 2.92
CA VAL A 80 8.55 1.46 1.84
C VAL A 80 10.01 1.35 2.28
N ARG A 81 10.54 2.39 2.95
CA ARG A 81 11.91 2.39 3.47
C ARG A 81 12.13 1.25 4.46
N ARG A 82 11.23 1.06 5.42
CA ARG A 82 11.34 0.01 6.44
C ARG A 82 11.25 -1.39 5.85
N VAL A 83 10.28 -1.63 4.96
CA VAL A 83 10.11 -2.92 4.28
C VAL A 83 11.36 -3.26 3.45
N SER A 84 11.89 -2.27 2.71
CA SER A 84 13.09 -2.44 1.87
C SER A 84 14.38 -2.62 2.68
N SER A 85 14.48 -2.00 3.87
CA SER A 85 15.63 -2.17 4.76
C SER A 85 15.68 -3.56 5.41
N THR A 86 14.52 -4.13 5.71
CA THR A 86 14.43 -5.42 6.41
C THR A 86 14.74 -6.59 5.48
N SER A 87 14.46 -6.45 4.17
CA SER A 87 14.81 -7.45 3.15
C SER A 87 16.32 -7.68 2.98
N ARG A 88 17.18 -6.72 3.36
CA ARG A 88 18.65 -6.83 3.20
C ARG A 88 19.38 -7.56 4.33
N ILE A 89 18.70 -7.95 5.39
CA ILE A 89 19.35 -8.57 6.57
C ILE A 89 19.46 -10.11 6.41
N GLY A 90 18.98 -10.67 5.29
CA GLY A 90 19.08 -12.10 4.94
C GLY A 90 20.33 -12.54 4.15
N SER A 91 21.39 -11.73 4.06
CA SER A 91 22.64 -12.12 3.38
C SER A 91 23.84 -12.06 4.32
N SER A 92 23.92 -13.02 5.25
CA SER A 92 25.17 -13.44 5.88
C SER A 92 24.97 -14.77 6.61
N ARG A 93 25.28 -15.88 5.94
CA ARG A 93 26.14 -16.97 6.42
C ARG A 93 26.27 -18.06 5.36
#